data_AF-I1PQ57-F1
#
_entry.id   AF-I1PQ57-F1
#
_cell.length_a   1.000
_cell.length_b   1.000
_cell.length_c   1.000
_cell.angle_alpha   90.00
_cell.angle_beta   90.00
_cell.angle_gamma   90.00
#
_symmetry.space_group_name_H-M   'P 1'
#
loop_
_entity.id
_entity.type
_entity.pdbx_description
1 polymer ?
#
loop_
_entity_poly.entity_id
_entity_poly.type
_entity_poly.pdbx_seq_one_letter_code
_entity_poly.pdbx_strand_id
1 'polypeptide(L)'
;MSSGAAASAAGVGAGAAGGGKDDELADLVRRLVDALARYSDRLPFDLDRQKLRSFTTLAAITITLIFAWKLLRAPQEQPRRPRRRVAPSPSNTSSRSRPGALTSTDACSSSADSRAQEAINQLFQPVNLTLEQLVRHKLSEGRRVTCRLLGVILEETTPEELQNHVTVRPSVLEVLLEIAKFCDVYLMERILDDESGEKVLSALSEAGLFTNSGLIKDKVLFCSTENGRTSFVRQLEPDWHIDTSPEIVHQLARFIKYQLHISPQRAERVASNVFSSTSLEQFFGGLDQR
;
A
#
# COMPACT_ATOMS: atom_id res chain seq x y z
N MET A 1 -45.25 33.90 -62.92
CA MET A 1 -44.27 33.12 -62.14
C MET A 1 -42.88 33.54 -62.58
N SER A 2 -42.01 33.88 -61.63
CA SER A 2 -40.55 34.06 -61.73
C SER A 2 -40.04 35.21 -62.63
N SER A 3 -39.57 36.36 -62.13
CA SER A 3 -38.25 36.63 -61.49
C SER A 3 -37.08 36.03 -62.27
N GLY A 4 -35.96 36.70 -62.55
CA GLY A 4 -35.42 37.98 -62.10
C GLY A 4 -33.95 38.02 -62.54
N ALA A 5 -33.46 39.21 -62.89
CA ALA A 5 -32.17 39.45 -63.50
C ALA A 5 -31.00 39.52 -62.49
N ALA A 6 -29.80 39.57 -63.11
CA ALA A 6 -28.62 40.33 -62.70
C ALA A 6 -27.58 39.65 -61.80
N ALA A 7 -26.44 39.36 -62.44
CA ALA A 7 -25.13 39.32 -61.83
C ALA A 7 -24.58 40.74 -61.69
N SER A 8 -24.07 41.08 -60.50
CA SER A 8 -22.74 41.69 -60.29
C SER A 8 -22.63 42.20 -58.85
N ALA A 9 -21.52 41.89 -58.18
CA ALA A 9 -20.59 42.86 -57.60
C ALA A 9 -19.70 42.18 -56.55
N ALA A 10 -18.50 42.74 -56.43
CA ALA A 10 -17.36 42.23 -55.70
C ALA A 10 -17.50 42.29 -54.17
N GLY A 11 -16.65 41.53 -53.48
CA GLY A 11 -16.60 41.55 -52.02
C GLY A 11 -15.37 40.86 -51.43
N VAL A 12 -14.22 41.52 -51.53
CA VAL A 12 -13.24 41.70 -50.44
C VAL A 12 -12.60 40.44 -49.85
N GLY A 13 -11.30 40.30 -50.12
CA GLY A 13 -10.41 39.50 -49.29
C GLY A 13 -10.37 40.05 -47.86
N ALA A 14 -10.54 39.17 -46.90
CA ALA A 14 -10.16 39.39 -45.52
C ALA A 14 -9.32 38.18 -45.10
N GLY A 15 -8.04 38.44 -44.85
CA GLY A 15 -7.14 37.45 -44.28
C GLY A 15 -7.65 36.97 -42.94
N ALA A 16 -7.56 35.67 -42.71
CA ALA A 16 -7.58 35.10 -41.37
C ALA A 16 -6.28 34.32 -41.21
N ALA A 17 -5.28 35.01 -40.67
CA ALA A 17 -4.12 34.40 -40.05
C ALA A 17 -4.61 33.55 -38.86
N GLY A 18 -4.88 32.28 -39.12
CA GLY A 18 -5.35 31.32 -38.10
C GLY A 18 -4.78 29.91 -38.24
N GLY A 19 -4.22 29.54 -39.41
CA GLY A 19 -3.77 28.15 -39.66
C GLY A 19 -2.49 27.73 -38.94
N GLY A 20 -1.63 28.69 -38.55
CA GLY A 20 -0.26 28.35 -38.11
C GLY A 20 -0.17 27.46 -36.87
N LYS A 21 -1.06 27.63 -35.89
CA LYS A 21 -1.03 26.84 -34.64
C LYS A 21 -1.63 25.45 -34.78
N ASP A 22 -2.67 25.32 -35.60
CA ASP A 22 -3.35 24.04 -35.81
C ASP A 22 -2.50 23.14 -36.72
N ASP A 23 -1.83 23.72 -37.71
CA ASP A 23 -0.87 23.03 -38.58
C ASP A 23 0.39 22.63 -37.81
N GLU A 24 0.91 23.50 -36.94
CA GLU A 24 2.06 23.21 -36.08
C GLU A 24 1.74 22.12 -35.04
N LEU A 25 0.53 22.15 -34.47
CA LEU A 25 0.04 21.11 -33.57
C LEU A 25 -0.14 19.78 -34.31
N ALA A 26 -0.70 19.79 -35.52
CA ALA A 26 -0.86 18.61 -36.34
C ALA A 26 0.49 17.97 -36.70
N ASP A 27 1.49 18.78 -37.00
CA ASP A 27 2.86 18.32 -37.25
C ASP A 27 3.53 17.76 -36.00
N LEU A 28 3.30 18.36 -34.83
CA LEU A 28 3.81 17.86 -33.55
C LEU A 28 3.18 16.52 -33.17
N VAL A 29 1.86 16.38 -33.34
CA VAL A 29 1.12 15.13 -33.14
C VAL A 29 1.62 14.06 -34.10
N ARG A 30 1.84 14.41 -35.38
CA ARG A 30 2.35 13.48 -36.38
C ARG A 30 3.77 12.98 -36.04
N ARG A 31 4.66 13.88 -35.60
CA ARG A 31 6.02 13.51 -35.16
C ARG A 31 6.01 12.64 -33.90
N LEU A 32 5.10 12.91 -32.96
CA LEU A 32 4.94 12.10 -31.76
C LEU A 32 4.43 10.69 -32.10
N VAL A 33 3.45 10.58 -32.99
CA VAL A 33 2.93 9.29 -33.47
C VAL A 33 4.01 8.49 -34.20
N ASP A 34 4.80 9.12 -35.05
CA ASP A 34 5.92 8.47 -35.75
C ASP A 34 7.03 8.05 -34.78
N ALA A 35 7.27 8.80 -33.70
CA ALA A 35 8.20 8.40 -32.65
C ALA A 35 7.67 7.20 -31.87
N LEU A 36 6.41 7.23 -31.44
CA LEU A 36 5.78 6.14 -30.69
C LEU A 36 5.69 4.84 -31.50
N ALA A 37 5.41 4.93 -32.81
CA ALA A 37 5.38 3.78 -33.71
C ALA A 37 6.77 3.13 -33.90
N ARG A 38 7.87 3.87 -33.74
CA ARG A 38 9.22 3.29 -33.75
C ARG A 38 9.58 2.57 -32.44
N TYR A 39 8.85 2.85 -31.37
CA TYR A 39 9.05 2.24 -30.05
C TYR A 39 7.98 1.18 -29.71
N SER A 40 6.92 1.04 -30.51
CA SER A 40 5.85 0.07 -30.27
C SER A 40 6.32 -1.37 -30.32
N ASP A 41 7.36 -1.69 -31.09
CA ASP A 41 7.96 -3.04 -31.15
C ASP A 41 8.65 -3.46 -29.84
N ARG A 42 8.80 -2.54 -28.88
CA ARG A 42 9.41 -2.78 -27.56
C ARG A 42 8.42 -2.65 -26.41
N LEU A 43 7.15 -2.37 -26.68
CA LEU A 43 6.13 -2.19 -25.65
C LEU A 43 5.19 -3.41 -25.65
N PRO A 44 4.87 -4.01 -24.49
CA PRO A 44 4.06 -5.22 -24.40
C PRO A 44 2.54 -4.96 -24.55
N PHE A 45 2.15 -3.82 -25.12
CA PHE A 45 0.75 -3.42 -25.27
C PHE A 45 0.49 -2.83 -26.65
N ASP A 46 -0.58 -3.32 -27.29
CA ASP A 46 -1.02 -2.90 -28.62
C ASP A 46 -1.70 -1.52 -28.54
N LEU A 47 -1.15 -0.53 -29.25
CA LEU A 47 -1.62 0.85 -29.22
C LEU A 47 -2.60 1.08 -30.38
N ASP A 48 -3.90 1.01 -30.09
CA ASP A 48 -4.95 1.27 -31.07
C ASP A 48 -4.93 2.74 -31.55
N ARG A 49 -4.60 2.91 -32.82
CA ARG A 49 -4.43 4.20 -33.51
C ARG A 49 -5.72 5.05 -33.51
N GLN A 50 -6.89 4.43 -33.35
CA GLN A 50 -8.16 5.16 -33.20
C GLN A 50 -8.31 5.81 -31.83
N LYS A 51 -7.79 5.20 -30.75
CA LYS A 51 -7.87 5.75 -29.38
C LYS A 51 -6.88 6.88 -29.11
N LEU A 52 -5.81 6.98 -29.90
CA LEU A 52 -4.83 8.07 -29.85
C LEU A 52 -5.29 9.37 -30.53
N ARG A 53 -6.41 9.33 -31.30
CA ARG A 53 -7.01 10.53 -31.91
C ARG A 53 -7.94 11.29 -30.98
N SER A 54 -8.25 10.76 -29.80
CA SER A 54 -9.06 11.48 -28.83
C SER A 54 -8.23 12.54 -28.12
N PHE A 55 -8.70 13.80 -28.15
CA PHE A 55 -8.06 14.89 -27.41
C PHE A 55 -7.95 14.60 -25.90
N THR A 56 -8.87 13.80 -25.34
CA THR A 56 -8.88 13.42 -23.92
C THR A 56 -7.75 12.46 -23.56
N THR A 57 -7.42 11.48 -24.42
CA THR A 57 -6.34 10.52 -24.16
C THR A 57 -4.98 11.20 -24.31
N LEU A 58 -4.85 12.10 -25.29
CA LEU A 58 -3.64 12.89 -25.50
C LEU A 58 -3.38 13.84 -24.33
N ALA A 59 -4.43 14.48 -23.80
CA ALA A 59 -4.33 15.29 -22.58
C ALA A 59 -3.92 14.46 -21.35
N ALA A 60 -4.52 13.29 -21.15
CA ALA A 60 -4.20 12.40 -20.02
C ALA A 60 -2.73 11.90 -20.07
N ILE A 61 -2.24 11.50 -21.24
CA ILE A 61 -0.84 11.07 -21.43
C ILE A 61 0.12 12.24 -21.16
N THR A 62 -0.21 13.44 -21.65
CA THR A 62 0.62 14.64 -21.45
C THR A 62 0.72 15.00 -19.96
N ILE A 63 -0.41 14.97 -19.24
CA ILE A 63 -0.45 15.21 -17.79
C ILE A 63 0.39 14.15 -17.06
N THR A 64 0.26 12.87 -17.43
CA THR A 64 1.01 11.76 -16.81
C THR A 64 2.51 11.92 -17.02
N LEU A 65 2.95 12.31 -18.22
CA LEU A 65 4.37 12.57 -18.51
C LEU A 65 4.92 13.76 -17.72
N ILE A 66 4.13 14.83 -17.56
CA ILE A 66 4.53 16.00 -16.76
C ILE A 66 4.67 15.62 -15.28
N PHE A 67 3.73 14.83 -14.74
CA PHE A 67 3.80 14.34 -13.37
C PHE A 67 4.99 13.40 -13.16
N ALA A 68 5.21 12.44 -14.06
CA ALA A 68 6.38 11.57 -14.03
C ALA A 68 7.68 12.38 -14.08
N TRP A 69 7.78 13.36 -14.97
CA TRP A 69 8.94 14.23 -15.08
C TRP A 69 9.18 15.09 -13.83
N LYS A 70 8.12 15.58 -13.20
CA LYS A 70 8.22 16.30 -11.93
C LYS A 70 8.64 15.40 -10.77
N LEU A 71 8.17 14.15 -10.73
CA LEU A 71 8.58 13.16 -9.74
C LEU A 71 10.04 12.73 -9.92
N LEU A 72 10.50 12.57 -11.16
CA LEU A 72 11.90 12.29 -11.46
C LEU A 72 12.85 13.48 -11.23
N ARG A 73 12.32 14.71 -11.08
CA ARG A 73 13.10 15.93 -10.74
C ARG A 73 13.12 16.27 -9.26
N ALA A 74 12.56 15.44 -8.38
CA ALA A 74 12.77 15.60 -6.94
C ALA A 74 14.29 15.53 -6.64
N PRO A 75 14.90 16.52 -5.96
CA PRO A 75 16.34 16.53 -5.73
C PRO A 75 16.76 15.30 -4.94
N GLN A 76 17.66 14.50 -5.51
CA GLN A 76 18.32 13.44 -4.77
C GLN A 76 19.32 14.09 -3.79
N GLU A 77 18.86 14.44 -2.58
CA GLU A 77 19.76 14.82 -1.50
C GLU A 77 20.57 13.59 -1.07
N GLN A 78 21.82 13.53 -1.55
CA GLN A 78 22.80 12.58 -1.05
C GLN A 78 23.15 12.90 0.42
N PRO A 79 23.12 11.92 1.34
CA PRO A 79 23.61 12.13 2.69
C PRO A 79 25.14 12.26 2.69
N ARG A 80 25.65 13.46 3.01
CA ARG A 80 27.09 13.68 3.24
C ARG A 80 27.54 12.92 4.50
N ARG A 81 28.51 12.02 4.34
CA ARG A 81 29.27 11.37 5.43
C ARG A 81 29.98 12.42 6.31
N PRO A 82 29.97 12.31 7.65
CA PRO A 82 30.82 13.14 8.51
C PRO A 82 32.24 12.56 8.58
N ARG A 83 33.23 13.41 8.29
CA ARG A 83 34.67 13.10 8.33
C ARG A 83 35.23 13.48 9.71
N ARG A 84 35.78 12.48 10.38
CA ARG A 84 36.54 12.49 11.65
C ARG A 84 37.57 13.64 11.76
N ARG A 85 37.58 14.36 12.89
CA ARG A 85 38.77 15.05 13.42
C ARG A 85 38.82 15.00 14.95
N VAL A 86 40.05 15.07 15.43
CA VAL A 86 40.62 14.55 16.70
C VAL A 86 40.59 15.62 17.80
N ALA A 87 40.42 15.20 19.06
CA ALA A 87 40.50 16.02 20.30
C ALA A 87 41.96 16.42 20.66
N PRO A 88 42.20 17.35 21.61
CA PRO A 88 42.17 17.02 23.05
C PRO A 88 41.65 18.13 24.00
N SER A 89 41.19 17.71 25.19
CA SER A 89 40.78 18.50 26.38
C SER A 89 42.00 18.94 27.25
N PRO A 90 41.90 19.37 28.53
CA PRO A 90 40.81 19.96 29.36
C PRO A 90 41.26 21.19 30.23
N SER A 91 40.33 21.84 30.96
CA SER A 91 40.34 22.04 32.44
C SER A 91 39.71 23.34 32.99
N ASN A 92 38.86 23.13 34.01
CA ASN A 92 38.55 23.89 35.25
C ASN A 92 38.02 25.35 35.22
N THR A 93 36.81 25.61 35.74
CA THR A 93 36.52 26.06 37.14
C THR A 93 35.06 26.55 37.34
N SER A 94 34.44 26.04 38.41
CA SER A 94 33.68 26.73 39.47
C SER A 94 32.48 27.67 39.22
N SER A 95 31.32 27.22 39.72
CA SER A 95 30.44 27.89 40.72
C SER A 95 29.14 28.64 40.32
N ARG A 96 28.07 28.19 41.00
CA ARG A 96 27.00 28.93 41.72
C ARG A 96 25.68 29.36 41.03
N SER A 97 24.60 28.79 41.60
CA SER A 97 23.31 29.38 42.05
C SER A 97 22.21 29.86 41.07
N ARG A 98 21.13 29.06 41.00
CA ARG A 98 19.68 29.32 41.30
C ARG A 98 18.91 30.47 40.58
N PRO A 99 17.55 30.49 40.59
CA PRO A 99 16.72 30.55 39.38
C PRO A 99 15.80 31.78 39.28
N GLY A 100 15.18 32.02 38.11
CA GLY A 100 13.95 32.81 38.02
C GLY A 100 13.67 33.54 36.70
N ALA A 101 12.45 33.33 36.19
CA ALA A 101 11.56 34.26 35.47
C ALA A 101 11.90 34.75 34.03
N LEU A 102 11.11 34.20 33.09
CA LEU A 102 10.23 34.85 32.09
C LEU A 102 10.69 36.04 31.21
N THR A 103 10.14 36.00 29.98
CA THR A 103 9.97 37.02 28.92
C THR A 103 10.97 36.91 27.75
N SER A 104 10.57 36.31 26.61
CA SER A 104 9.78 36.85 25.48
C SER A 104 10.64 37.62 24.46
N THR A 105 10.88 37.03 23.28
CA THR A 105 10.68 37.67 21.95
C THR A 105 10.98 36.72 20.78
N ASP A 106 9.92 36.47 20.00
CA ASP A 106 9.81 36.44 18.54
C ASP A 106 10.83 35.72 17.66
N ALA A 107 10.33 34.74 16.89
CA ALA A 107 10.40 34.80 15.43
C ALA A 107 9.41 33.82 14.77
N CYS A 108 8.45 34.38 14.04
CA CYS A 108 7.47 33.71 13.20
C CYS A 108 8.11 32.75 12.17
N SER A 109 7.63 31.51 12.12
CA SER A 109 7.58 30.65 10.91
C SER A 109 6.69 29.43 11.17
N SER A 110 5.36 29.62 11.22
CA SER A 110 4.42 28.49 11.29
C SER A 110 3.16 28.65 10.42
N SER A 111 2.90 29.82 9.84
CA SER A 111 1.63 30.08 9.16
C SER A 111 1.57 29.56 7.71
N ALA A 112 2.71 29.40 7.02
CA ALA A 112 2.73 28.95 5.63
C ALA A 112 2.64 27.42 5.52
N ASP A 113 3.35 26.69 6.39
CA ASP A 113 3.31 25.23 6.45
C ASP A 113 1.95 24.71 6.93
N SER A 114 1.28 25.38 7.88
CA SER A 114 -0.07 24.99 8.29
C SER A 114 -1.08 25.06 7.16
N ARG A 115 -0.98 26.03 6.25
CA ARG A 115 -1.92 26.15 5.12
C ARG A 115 -1.62 25.14 4.00
N ALA A 116 -0.36 24.73 3.86
CA ALA A 116 0.04 23.64 2.97
C ALA A 116 -0.40 22.27 3.52
N GLN A 117 -0.24 22.03 4.83
CA GLN A 117 -0.77 20.84 5.51
C GLN A 117 -2.31 20.79 5.42
N GLU A 118 -3.00 21.91 5.62
CA GLU A 118 -4.45 22.01 5.50
C GLU A 118 -4.90 21.78 4.04
N ALA A 119 -4.18 22.30 3.05
CA ALA A 119 -4.48 22.08 1.64
C ALA A 119 -4.23 20.62 1.21
N ILE A 120 -3.20 19.96 1.76
CA ILE A 120 -2.95 18.53 1.55
C ILE A 120 -4.05 17.70 2.22
N ASN A 121 -4.45 18.05 3.46
CA ASN A 121 -5.57 17.42 4.16
C ASN A 121 -6.93 17.67 3.47
N GLN A 122 -7.08 18.76 2.71
CA GLN A 122 -8.28 19.03 1.90
C GLN A 122 -8.25 18.36 0.52
N LEU A 123 -7.07 18.12 -0.07
CA LEU A 123 -6.92 17.32 -1.29
C LEU A 123 -7.10 15.83 -1.03
N PHE A 124 -6.76 15.37 0.17
CA PHE A 124 -7.10 14.04 0.67
C PHE A 124 -8.21 14.18 1.70
N GLN A 125 -9.44 14.46 1.26
CA GLN A 125 -10.58 14.02 2.05
C GLN A 125 -10.30 12.57 2.46
N PRO A 126 -10.48 12.17 3.74
CA PRO A 126 -10.36 10.78 4.12
C PRO A 126 -11.45 10.05 3.36
N VAL A 127 -11.10 9.52 2.19
CA VAL A 127 -11.91 8.54 1.51
C VAL A 127 -12.03 7.46 2.56
N ASN A 128 -13.22 7.27 3.12
CA ASN A 128 -13.52 6.10 3.92
C ASN A 128 -13.35 4.93 2.96
N LEU A 129 -12.13 4.41 2.90
CA LEU A 129 -11.80 3.28 2.06
C LEU A 129 -12.66 2.12 2.56
N THR A 130 -13.28 1.41 1.63
CA THR A 130 -13.99 0.18 1.98
C THR A 130 -12.97 -0.83 2.54
N LEU A 131 -13.44 -1.82 3.30
CA LEU A 131 -12.56 -2.88 3.82
C LEU A 131 -11.76 -3.54 2.69
N GLU A 132 -12.40 -3.80 1.55
CA GLU A 132 -11.75 -4.27 0.31
C GLU A 132 -10.56 -3.40 -0.10
N GLN A 133 -10.76 -2.08 -0.17
CA GLN A 133 -9.73 -1.14 -0.57
C GLN A 133 -8.60 -1.07 0.45
N LEU A 134 -8.92 -1.11 1.75
CA LEU A 134 -7.94 -1.14 2.84
C LEU A 134 -7.08 -2.39 2.80
N VAL A 135 -7.70 -3.56 2.65
CA VAL A 135 -7.01 -4.86 2.54
C VAL A 135 -6.11 -4.87 1.31
N ARG A 136 -6.64 -4.53 0.13
CA ARG A 136 -5.85 -4.46 -1.11
C ARG A 136 -4.67 -3.49 -0.99
N HIS A 137 -4.89 -2.31 -0.40
CA HIS A 137 -3.84 -1.32 -0.21
C HIS A 137 -2.76 -1.83 0.76
N LYS A 138 -3.16 -2.36 1.92
CA LYS A 138 -2.22 -2.83 2.96
C LYS A 138 -1.40 -4.03 2.51
N LEU A 139 -1.97 -4.95 1.73
CA LEU A 139 -1.24 -6.14 1.27
C LEU A 139 -0.21 -5.82 0.17
N SER A 140 -0.24 -4.63 -0.45
CA SER A 140 0.80 -4.13 -1.36
C SER A 140 1.24 -5.15 -2.43
N GLU A 141 0.27 -5.65 -3.19
CA GLU A 141 0.43 -6.69 -4.23
C GLU A 141 0.84 -8.09 -3.72
N GLY A 142 0.80 -8.33 -2.40
CA GLY A 142 1.02 -9.66 -1.83
C GLY A 142 0.05 -10.68 -2.42
N ARG A 143 0.59 -11.76 -2.96
CA ARG A 143 -0.18 -12.82 -3.64
C ARG A 143 -0.44 -14.00 -2.74
N ARG A 144 0.45 -14.26 -1.78
CA ARG A 144 0.32 -15.37 -0.84
C ARG A 144 0.45 -14.90 0.60
N VAL A 145 -0.48 -15.35 1.43
CA VAL A 145 -0.55 -15.01 2.86
C VAL A 145 -0.53 -16.31 3.67
N THR A 146 0.30 -16.34 4.71
CA THR A 146 0.23 -17.37 5.74
C THR A 146 -0.24 -16.75 7.05
N CYS A 147 -1.13 -17.43 7.76
CA CYS A 147 -1.72 -16.90 8.98
C CYS A 147 -1.81 -17.99 10.05
N ARG A 148 -1.32 -17.69 11.25
CA ARG A 148 -1.55 -18.50 12.44
C ARG A 148 -3.03 -18.48 12.83
N LEU A 149 -3.56 -19.57 13.37
CA LEU A 149 -4.94 -19.63 13.85
C LEU A 149 -5.11 -19.09 15.28
N LEU A 150 -4.36 -19.63 16.25
CA LEU A 150 -4.47 -19.28 17.67
C LEU A 150 -4.16 -17.81 17.93
N GLY A 151 -5.07 -17.15 18.64
CA GLY A 151 -4.99 -15.73 19.01
C GLY A 151 -5.20 -14.75 17.85
N VAL A 152 -5.34 -15.24 16.61
CA VAL A 152 -5.60 -14.41 15.42
C VAL A 152 -7.01 -14.65 14.91
N ILE A 153 -7.31 -15.88 14.49
CA ILE A 153 -8.61 -16.29 13.94
C ILE A 153 -9.43 -17.00 15.02
N LEU A 154 -8.76 -17.77 15.88
CA LEU A 154 -9.36 -18.45 17.01
C LEU A 154 -9.24 -17.60 18.28
N GLU A 155 -10.20 -17.74 19.19
CA GLU A 155 -10.15 -17.11 20.51
C GLU A 155 -9.06 -17.74 21.39
N GLU A 156 -8.86 -19.04 21.23
CA GLU A 156 -7.86 -19.82 21.94
C GLU A 156 -6.45 -19.31 21.65
N THR A 157 -5.57 -19.35 22.65
CA THR A 157 -4.18 -18.84 22.56
C THR A 157 -3.13 -19.92 22.70
N THR A 158 -3.52 -21.09 23.20
CA THR A 158 -2.64 -22.24 23.42
C THR A 158 -3.16 -23.49 22.71
N PRO A 159 -2.29 -24.40 22.27
CA PRO A 159 -2.73 -25.63 21.59
C PRO A 159 -3.44 -26.61 22.52
N GLU A 160 -3.24 -26.52 23.83
CA GLU A 160 -3.94 -27.33 24.84
C GLU A 160 -5.45 -26.98 24.90
N GLU A 161 -5.82 -25.71 24.67
CA GLU A 161 -7.21 -25.28 24.66
C GLU A 161 -8.03 -25.96 23.55
N LEU A 162 -7.40 -26.23 22.39
CA LEU A 162 -8.03 -26.86 21.21
C LEU A 162 -8.53 -28.30 21.47
N GLN A 163 -8.01 -28.96 22.49
CA GLN A 163 -8.48 -30.29 22.89
C GLN A 163 -9.90 -30.23 23.48
N ASN A 164 -10.30 -29.09 24.04
CA ASN A 164 -11.58 -28.93 24.72
C ASN A 164 -12.65 -28.34 23.79
N HIS A 165 -12.33 -27.23 23.13
CA HIS A 165 -13.24 -26.51 22.25
C HIS A 165 -12.44 -25.66 21.25
N VAL A 166 -13.12 -25.19 20.21
CA VAL A 166 -12.55 -24.28 19.22
C VAL A 166 -13.58 -23.20 18.88
N THR A 167 -13.19 -21.94 19.02
CA THR A 167 -14.07 -20.79 18.84
C THR A 167 -13.48 -19.83 17.83
N VAL A 168 -14.18 -19.65 16.70
CA VAL A 168 -13.76 -18.70 15.66
C VAL A 168 -14.20 -17.29 16.06
N ARG A 169 -13.27 -16.33 16.02
CA ARG A 169 -13.54 -14.91 16.30
C ARG A 169 -14.41 -14.31 15.20
N PRO A 170 -15.65 -13.86 15.50
CA PRO A 170 -16.54 -13.34 14.46
C PRO A 170 -16.03 -12.05 13.80
N SER A 171 -15.32 -11.21 14.56
CA SER A 171 -14.75 -9.93 14.09
C SER A 171 -13.72 -10.08 12.97
N VAL A 172 -13.11 -11.26 12.84
CA VAL A 172 -12.02 -11.53 11.90
C VAL A 172 -12.55 -12.01 10.55
N LEU A 173 -13.78 -12.54 10.51
CA LEU A 173 -14.35 -13.21 9.35
C LEU A 173 -14.35 -12.31 8.11
N GLU A 174 -14.92 -11.10 8.22
CA GLU A 174 -15.01 -10.17 7.08
C GLU A 174 -13.63 -9.83 6.50
N VAL A 175 -12.65 -9.61 7.39
CA VAL A 175 -11.28 -9.26 7.00
C VAL A 175 -10.61 -10.45 6.30
N LEU A 176 -10.73 -11.65 6.87
CA LEU A 176 -10.11 -12.85 6.33
C LEU A 176 -10.69 -13.22 4.96
N LEU A 177 -12.02 -13.11 4.80
CA LEU A 177 -12.71 -13.29 3.53
C LEU A 177 -12.25 -12.29 2.48
N GLU A 178 -12.04 -11.04 2.89
CA GLU A 178 -11.55 -10.00 1.98
C GLU A 178 -10.10 -10.25 1.54
N ILE A 179 -9.23 -10.70 2.46
CA ILE A 179 -7.86 -11.11 2.12
C ILE A 179 -7.89 -12.24 1.09
N ALA A 180 -8.76 -13.24 1.29
CA ALA A 180 -8.85 -14.42 0.42
C ALA A 180 -9.38 -14.14 -0.99
N LYS A 181 -9.99 -12.97 -1.24
CA LYS A 181 -10.34 -12.53 -2.61
C LYS A 181 -9.13 -12.17 -3.45
N PHE A 182 -8.04 -11.71 -2.82
CA PHE A 182 -6.85 -11.21 -3.51
C PHE A 182 -5.62 -12.09 -3.34
N CYS A 183 -5.61 -12.90 -2.28
CA CYS A 183 -4.46 -13.69 -1.90
C CYS A 183 -4.79 -15.18 -1.84
N ASP A 184 -3.78 -15.97 -2.18
CA ASP A 184 -3.68 -17.37 -1.85
C ASP A 184 -3.37 -17.51 -0.35
N VAL A 185 -4.38 -17.88 0.45
CA VAL A 185 -4.28 -17.92 1.92
C VAL A 185 -4.06 -19.35 2.43
N TYR A 186 -3.05 -19.49 3.28
CA TYR A 186 -2.77 -20.69 4.06
C TYR A 186 -2.94 -20.41 5.54
N LEU A 187 -3.80 -21.18 6.20
CA LEU A 187 -3.96 -21.14 7.65
C LEU A 187 -3.08 -22.22 8.26
N MET A 188 -2.52 -21.98 9.42
CA MET A 188 -1.65 -22.97 10.06
C MET A 188 -1.69 -22.92 11.57
N GLU A 189 -1.55 -24.08 12.19
CA GLU A 189 -1.45 -24.16 13.64
C GLU A 189 -0.63 -25.36 14.13
N ARG A 190 -0.09 -25.21 15.34
CA ARG A 190 0.45 -26.32 16.09
C ARG A 190 -0.67 -27.03 16.83
N ILE A 191 -0.84 -28.34 16.62
CA ILE A 191 -1.81 -29.17 17.34
C ILE A 191 -1.10 -30.27 18.13
N LEU A 192 -1.77 -30.77 19.18
CA LEU A 192 -1.25 -31.86 20.02
C LEU A 192 -1.70 -33.24 19.55
N ASP A 193 -2.82 -33.30 18.82
CA ASP A 193 -3.47 -34.51 18.33
C ASP A 193 -4.36 -34.20 17.11
N ASP A 194 -4.64 -35.21 16.30
CA ASP A 194 -5.44 -35.08 15.08
C ASP A 194 -6.91 -34.69 15.37
N GLU A 195 -7.45 -35.09 16.52
CA GLU A 195 -8.82 -34.74 16.95
C GLU A 195 -8.98 -33.22 17.09
N SER A 196 -7.98 -32.54 17.65
CA SER A 196 -7.92 -31.08 17.72
C SER A 196 -7.89 -30.44 16.34
N GLY A 197 -7.19 -31.05 15.37
CA GLY A 197 -7.21 -30.62 13.97
C GLY A 197 -8.60 -30.70 13.34
N GLU A 198 -9.31 -31.81 13.54
CA GLU A 198 -10.68 -31.98 13.05
C GLU A 198 -11.69 -31.02 13.70
N LYS A 199 -11.54 -30.73 15.00
CA LYS A 199 -12.33 -29.69 15.69
C LYS A 199 -12.11 -28.32 15.06
N VAL A 200 -10.86 -27.96 14.78
CA VAL A 200 -10.52 -26.70 14.08
C VAL A 200 -11.17 -26.64 12.70
N LEU A 201 -11.03 -27.70 11.89
CA LEU A 201 -11.64 -27.74 10.56
C LEU A 201 -13.16 -27.62 10.60
N SER A 202 -13.79 -28.27 11.59
CA SER A 202 -15.24 -28.20 11.80
C SER A 202 -15.69 -26.80 12.17
N ALA A 203 -15.03 -26.16 13.15
CA ALA A 203 -15.34 -24.79 13.58
C ALA A 203 -15.17 -23.76 12.44
N LEU A 204 -14.11 -23.87 11.64
CA LEU A 204 -13.92 -23.01 10.46
C LEU A 204 -15.02 -23.23 9.41
N SER A 205 -15.44 -24.48 9.21
CA SER A 205 -16.53 -24.81 8.29
C SER A 205 -17.88 -24.26 8.77
N GLU A 206 -18.18 -24.39 10.05
CA GLU A 206 -19.40 -23.86 10.68
C GLU A 206 -19.44 -22.33 10.65
N ALA A 207 -18.28 -21.68 10.78
CA ALA A 207 -18.12 -20.23 10.58
C ALA A 207 -18.27 -19.79 9.11
N GLY A 208 -18.51 -20.72 8.18
CA GLY A 208 -18.72 -20.43 6.76
C GLY A 208 -17.43 -20.08 6.00
N LEU A 209 -16.25 -20.36 6.55
CA LEU A 209 -14.97 -20.00 5.94
C LEU A 209 -14.60 -20.85 4.74
N PHE A 210 -15.36 -21.87 4.34
CA PHE A 210 -15.07 -22.69 3.15
C PHE A 210 -16.15 -22.66 2.07
N THR A 211 -17.30 -22.03 2.31
CA THR A 211 -18.45 -22.15 1.41
C THR A 211 -18.39 -21.20 0.21
N ASN A 212 -17.91 -19.96 0.37
CA ASN A 212 -17.90 -18.93 -0.68
C ASN A 212 -16.69 -17.96 -0.60
N SER A 213 -15.61 -18.40 0.04
CA SER A 213 -14.61 -17.52 0.67
C SER A 213 -13.25 -17.46 -0.01
N GLY A 214 -12.98 -18.22 -1.08
CA GLY A 214 -11.64 -18.37 -1.65
C GLY A 214 -10.64 -19.16 -0.77
N LEU A 215 -10.97 -19.34 0.52
CA LEU A 215 -10.26 -20.22 1.44
C LEU A 215 -10.57 -21.68 1.13
N ILE A 216 -9.53 -22.49 1.06
CA ILE A 216 -9.61 -23.91 0.70
C ILE A 216 -9.25 -24.72 1.95
N LYS A 217 -10.12 -25.68 2.30
CA LYS A 217 -9.92 -26.56 3.47
C LYS A 217 -8.54 -27.23 3.48
N ASP A 218 -8.07 -27.68 2.31
CA ASP A 218 -6.76 -28.32 2.13
C ASP A 218 -5.54 -27.39 2.33
N LYS A 219 -5.78 -26.08 2.52
CA LYS A 219 -4.75 -25.08 2.85
C LYS A 219 -4.72 -24.71 4.33
N VAL A 220 -5.44 -25.46 5.17
CA VAL A 220 -5.29 -25.45 6.62
C VAL A 220 -4.26 -26.51 7.00
N LEU A 221 -3.09 -26.06 7.46
CA LEU A 221 -1.92 -26.90 7.69
C LEU A 221 -1.67 -27.09 9.18
N PHE A 222 -1.49 -28.34 9.61
CA PHE A 222 -1.21 -28.66 10.99
C PHE A 222 0.21 -29.20 11.18
N CYS A 223 0.83 -28.85 12.29
CA CYS A 223 2.14 -29.35 12.69
C CYS A 223 2.17 -29.65 14.20
N SER A 224 3.11 -30.48 14.65
CA SER A 224 3.25 -30.81 16.08
C SER A 224 4.21 -29.87 16.83
N THR A 225 5.00 -29.08 16.11
CA THR A 225 6.06 -28.22 16.66
C THR A 225 6.08 -26.84 16.03
N GLU A 226 6.57 -25.84 16.76
CA GLU A 226 6.77 -24.47 16.24
C GLU A 226 7.78 -24.42 15.07
N ASN A 227 8.79 -25.29 15.11
CA ASN A 227 9.72 -25.47 13.99
C ASN A 227 9.01 -25.98 12.74
N GLY A 228 7.99 -26.84 12.90
CA GLY A 228 7.11 -27.27 11.83
C GLY A 228 6.39 -26.10 11.17
N ARG A 229 5.83 -25.18 11.96
CA ARG A 229 5.20 -23.95 11.45
C ARG A 229 6.19 -23.08 10.67
N THR A 230 7.38 -22.86 11.23
CA THR A 230 8.46 -22.12 10.55
C THR A 230 8.85 -22.79 9.23
N SER A 231 8.89 -24.12 9.20
CA SER A 231 9.19 -24.90 7.99
C SER A 231 8.12 -24.71 6.90
N PHE A 232 6.83 -24.76 7.25
CA PHE A 232 5.74 -24.47 6.30
C PHE A 232 5.88 -23.07 5.71
N VAL A 233 6.08 -22.05 6.54
CA VAL A 233 6.20 -20.67 6.06
C VAL A 233 7.39 -20.51 5.12
N ARG A 234 8.54 -21.12 5.43
CA ARG A 234 9.72 -21.06 4.57
C ARG A 234 9.54 -21.77 3.22
N GLN A 235 8.79 -22.87 3.18
CA GLN A 235 8.54 -23.61 1.95
C GLN A 235 7.46 -22.95 1.09
N LEU A 236 6.46 -22.34 1.73
CA LEU A 236 5.40 -21.61 1.04
C LEU A 236 5.88 -20.27 0.49
N GLU A 237 6.98 -19.71 1.00
CA GLU A 237 7.54 -18.41 0.58
C GLU A 237 6.45 -17.32 0.39
N PRO A 238 5.61 -17.06 1.41
CA PRO A 238 4.53 -16.10 1.28
C PRO A 238 5.07 -14.67 1.23
N ASP A 239 4.30 -13.77 0.61
CA ASP A 239 4.58 -12.33 0.67
C ASP A 239 4.29 -11.78 2.08
N TRP A 240 3.27 -12.33 2.74
CA TRP A 240 2.84 -11.96 4.08
C TRP A 240 2.80 -13.14 5.04
N HIS A 241 3.30 -12.94 6.25
CA HIS A 241 3.13 -13.87 7.36
C HIS A 241 2.52 -13.16 8.57
N ILE A 242 1.49 -13.77 9.16
CA ILE A 242 0.77 -13.24 10.32
C ILE A 242 0.90 -14.27 11.46
N ASP A 243 1.47 -13.86 12.59
CA ASP A 243 1.68 -14.73 13.76
C ASP A 243 1.63 -13.91 15.06
N THR A 244 1.42 -14.59 16.18
CA THR A 244 1.45 -14.04 17.54
C THR A 244 2.79 -14.27 18.24
N SER A 245 3.60 -15.25 17.80
CA SER A 245 4.93 -15.54 18.37
C SER A 245 5.98 -14.54 17.89
N PRO A 246 6.57 -13.75 18.80
CA PRO A 246 7.66 -12.83 18.44
C PRO A 246 8.92 -13.58 17.98
N GLU A 247 9.16 -14.79 18.49
CA GLU A 247 10.31 -15.63 18.11
C GLU A 247 10.24 -16.04 16.64
N ILE A 248 9.07 -16.54 16.19
CA ILE A 248 8.86 -16.94 14.79
C ILE A 248 8.94 -15.73 13.86
N VAL A 249 8.27 -14.63 14.20
CA VAL A 249 8.32 -13.39 13.42
C VAL A 249 9.76 -12.88 13.27
N HIS A 250 10.55 -12.92 14.35
CA HIS A 250 11.95 -12.52 14.32
C HIS A 250 12.80 -13.45 13.44
N GLN A 251 12.60 -14.77 13.56
CA GLN A 251 13.33 -15.76 12.75
C GLN A 251 13.02 -15.64 11.25
N LEU A 252 11.77 -15.33 10.90
CA LEU A 252 11.28 -15.25 9.53
C LEU A 252 11.52 -13.88 8.86
N ALA A 253 11.87 -12.85 9.62
CA ALA A 253 12.03 -11.48 9.11
C ALA A 253 13.01 -11.30 7.96
N ARG A 254 13.99 -12.19 7.80
CA ARG A 254 14.93 -12.14 6.67
C ARG A 254 14.42 -12.85 5.41
N PHE A 255 13.38 -13.66 5.53
CA PHE A 255 12.85 -14.51 4.45
C PHE A 255 11.53 -13.99 3.89
N ILE A 256 10.74 -13.29 4.71
CA ILE A 256 9.38 -12.86 4.34
C ILE A 256 9.35 -11.36 4.07
N LYS A 257 8.70 -10.98 2.96
CA LYS A 257 8.64 -9.58 2.49
C LYS A 257 7.94 -8.67 3.49
N TYR A 258 6.83 -9.12 4.07
CA TYR A 258 6.07 -8.39 5.08
C TYR A 258 5.54 -9.33 6.16
N GLN A 259 5.52 -8.86 7.40
CA GLN A 259 5.00 -9.62 8.53
C GLN A 259 4.10 -8.78 9.39
N LEU A 260 3.04 -9.37 9.92
CA LEU A 260 2.17 -8.77 10.92
C LEU A 260 2.27 -9.57 12.21
N HIS A 261 2.84 -8.95 13.24
CA HIS A 261 2.86 -9.48 14.59
C HIS A 261 1.60 -9.03 15.34
N ILE A 262 0.76 -9.99 15.72
CA ILE A 262 -0.41 -9.74 16.55
C ILE A 262 -0.02 -9.86 18.03
N SER A 263 -0.10 -8.75 18.75
CA SER A 263 0.28 -8.70 20.17
C SER A 263 -0.60 -7.70 20.93
N PRO A 264 -1.09 -8.06 22.14
CA PRO A 264 -1.87 -7.14 22.98
C PRO A 264 -1.04 -5.94 23.45
N GLN A 265 0.28 -6.10 23.52
CA GLN A 265 1.22 -5.05 23.90
C GLN A 265 1.85 -4.45 22.65
N ARG A 266 1.96 -3.12 22.60
CA ARG A 266 2.65 -2.43 21.51
C ARG A 266 4.12 -2.80 21.54
N ALA A 267 4.50 -3.77 20.71
CA ALA A 267 5.88 -4.20 20.59
C ALA A 267 6.73 -3.12 19.92
N GLU A 268 7.98 -2.97 20.36
CA GLU A 268 8.96 -2.18 19.62
C GLU A 268 9.18 -2.82 18.25
N ARG A 269 9.39 -1.98 17.24
CA ARG A 269 9.52 -2.44 15.86
C ARG A 269 10.80 -3.27 15.69
N VAL A 270 10.64 -4.58 15.60
CA VAL A 270 11.75 -5.56 15.51
C VAL A 270 12.51 -5.44 14.18
N ALA A 271 11.81 -5.13 13.09
CA ALA A 271 12.40 -4.92 11.77
C ALA A 271 11.51 -4.03 10.89
N SER A 272 12.06 -3.46 9.81
CA SER A 272 11.31 -2.57 8.91
C SER A 272 10.16 -3.26 8.19
N ASN A 273 10.24 -4.56 7.97
CA ASN A 273 9.19 -5.37 7.35
C ASN A 273 8.22 -6.01 8.36
N VAL A 274 8.39 -5.76 9.67
CA VAL A 274 7.49 -6.25 10.71
C VAL A 274 6.59 -5.10 11.16
N PHE A 275 5.29 -5.30 10.97
CA PHE A 275 4.22 -4.45 11.49
C PHE A 275 3.66 -5.09 12.76
N SER A 276 3.06 -4.27 13.62
CA SER A 276 2.44 -4.73 14.86
C SER A 276 1.03 -4.16 14.97
N SER A 277 0.10 -4.97 15.45
CA SER A 277 -1.26 -4.55 15.80
C SER A 277 -1.81 -5.46 16.89
N THR A 278 -2.90 -5.07 17.56
CA THR A 278 -3.50 -5.91 18.61
C THR A 278 -4.43 -6.99 18.06
N SER A 279 -4.91 -6.82 16.83
CA SER A 279 -5.78 -7.77 16.15
C SER A 279 -5.73 -7.59 14.63
N LEU A 280 -6.22 -8.58 13.89
CA LEU A 280 -6.24 -8.54 12.43
C LEU A 280 -7.21 -7.44 11.93
N GLU A 281 -8.37 -7.37 12.56
CA GLU A 281 -9.42 -6.40 12.28
C GLU A 281 -9.00 -4.97 12.61
N GLN A 282 -8.20 -4.75 13.66
CA GLN A 282 -7.64 -3.41 13.91
C GLN A 282 -6.67 -3.00 12.81
N PHE A 283 -5.76 -3.91 12.42
CA PHE A 283 -4.78 -3.60 11.39
C PHE A 283 -5.44 -3.27 10.05
N PHE A 284 -6.46 -4.01 9.63
CA PHE A 284 -7.13 -3.81 8.33
C PHE A 284 -8.32 -2.84 8.38
N GLY A 285 -8.93 -2.61 9.55
CA GLY A 285 -10.09 -1.75 9.73
C GLY A 285 -9.80 -0.24 9.80
N GLY A 286 -8.56 0.19 9.57
CA GLY A 286 -8.19 1.61 9.47
C GLY A 286 -8.08 2.37 10.80
N LEU A 287 -8.11 1.68 11.94
CA LEU A 287 -8.03 2.31 13.27
C LEU A 287 -6.60 2.74 13.66
N ASP A 288 -5.58 2.26 12.97
CA ASP A 288 -4.17 2.61 13.22
C ASP A 288 -3.72 3.96 12.58
N GLN A 289 -4.64 4.73 11.99
CA GLN A 289 -4.36 6.06 11.39
C GLN A 289 -4.87 7.26 12.22
N ARG A 290 -5.18 7.08 13.51
CA ARG A 290 -5.55 8.19 14.42
C ARG A 290 -4.49 8.43 15.50
#